data_AF-A0A645H450-F1
#
_entry.id   AF-A0A645H450-F1
#
_cell.length_a   1.000
_cell.length_b   1.000
_cell.length_c   1.000
_cell.angle_alpha   90.00
_cell.angle_beta   90.00
_cell.angle_gamma   90.00
#
_symmetry.space_group_name_H-M   'P 1'
#
loop_
_entity.id
_entity.type
_entity.pdbx_description
1 polymer ?
#
loop_
_entity_poly.entity_id
_entity_poly.type
_entity_poly.pdbx_seq_one_letter_code
_entity_poly.pdbx_strand_id
1 'polypeptide(L)'
;MFRDKRISDKMVLKVFMHVDVDVCLLRRIKRDIEERGRSIESIEAQYLATVKPMYEEYVSKYIRQADFAVMRGGRNRLAIDAISAYLSARLLAEKFDREESALPRMEKEKGA
;
A
#
# COMPACT_ATOMS: atom_id res chain seq x y z
N MET A 1 -5.66 13.71 10.08
CA MET A 1 -5.77 13.50 8.61
C MET A 1 -4.82 12.43 8.09
N PHE A 2 -3.55 12.34 8.54
CA PHE A 2 -2.60 11.41 7.93
C PHE A 2 -2.82 9.93 8.27
N ARG A 3 -3.33 9.60 9.46
CA ARG A 3 -3.66 8.23 9.90
C ARG A 3 -5.14 8.15 10.26
N ASP A 4 -5.94 7.53 9.41
CA ASP A 4 -7.37 7.31 9.66
C ASP A 4 -7.66 5.82 9.81
N LYS A 5 -7.97 5.41 11.05
CA LYS A 5 -8.24 4.01 11.39
C LYS A 5 -9.42 3.47 10.57
N ARG A 6 -10.41 4.30 10.24
CA ARG A 6 -11.59 3.90 9.45
C ARG A 6 -11.22 3.42 8.04
N ILE A 7 -10.11 3.93 7.50
CA ILE A 7 -9.59 3.50 6.21
C ILE A 7 -8.70 2.27 6.41
N SER A 8 -7.78 2.32 7.37
CA SER A 8 -6.86 1.20 7.65
C SER A 8 -7.58 -0.10 8.02
N ASP A 9 -8.73 -0.04 8.68
CA ASP A 9 -9.55 -1.21 9.02
C ASP A 9 -10.24 -1.83 7.80
N LYS A 10 -10.43 -1.06 6.71
CA LYS A 10 -11.01 -1.54 5.45
C LYS A 10 -9.96 -2.06 4.47
N MET A 11 -8.68 -1.85 4.76
CA MET A 11 -7.59 -2.31 3.91
C MET A 11 -7.38 -3.81 4.08
N VAL A 12 -7.61 -4.54 2.99
CA VAL A 12 -7.34 -5.97 2.84
C VAL A 12 -5.85 -6.27 3.01
N LEU A 13 -4.98 -5.41 2.47
CA LEU A 13 -3.54 -5.57 2.47
C LEU A 13 -2.86 -4.20 2.62
N LYS A 14 -1.89 -4.08 3.52
CA LYS A 14 -1.10 -2.87 3.75
C LYS A 14 0.34 -3.10 3.30
N VAL A 15 0.74 -2.41 2.24
CA VAL A 15 2.09 -2.51 1.68
C VAL A 15 2.85 -1.20 1.90
N PHE A 16 4.05 -1.29 2.46
CA PHE A 16 4.96 -0.16 2.64
C PHE A 16 6.16 -0.29 1.70
N MET A 17 6.44 0.75 0.92
CA MET A 17 7.62 0.79 0.06
C MET A 17 8.81 1.30 0.86
N HIS A 18 9.76 0.43 1.17
CA HIS A 18 10.96 0.78 1.91
C HIS A 18 12.11 1.06 0.94
N VAL A 19 12.41 2.35 0.78
CA VAL A 19 13.46 2.85 -0.11
C VAL A 19 14.15 4.00 0.61
N ASP A 20 15.46 4.10 0.41
CA ASP A 20 16.27 5.16 0.99
C ASP A 20 15.76 6.55 0.53
N VAL A 21 15.76 7.49 1.47
CA VAL A 21 15.16 8.82 1.29
C VAL A 21 15.90 9.64 0.24
N ASP A 22 17.22 9.46 0.13
CA ASP A 22 18.07 10.08 -0.89
C ASP A 22 17.73 9.60 -2.30
N VAL A 23 17.53 8.29 -2.50
CA VAL A 23 17.06 7.71 -3.76
C VAL A 23 15.69 8.27 -4.12
N CYS A 24 14.79 8.41 -3.14
CA CYS A 24 13.48 9.02 -3.35
C CYS A 24 13.59 10.50 -3.74
N LEU A 25 14.48 11.25 -3.08
CA LEU A 25 14.72 12.67 -3.36
C LEU A 25 15.30 12.86 -4.77
N LEU A 26 16.28 12.06 -5.17
CA LEU A 26 16.86 12.12 -6.52
C LEU A 26 15.81 11.84 -7.59
N ARG A 27 14.97 10.82 -7.40
CA ARG A 27 13.84 10.54 -8.31
C ARG A 27 12.84 11.68 -8.36
N ARG A 28 12.56 12.30 -7.21
CA ARG A 28 11.67 13.48 -7.13
C ARG A 28 12.26 14.66 -7.91
N ILE A 29 13.53 14.99 -7.68
CA ILE A 29 14.21 16.11 -8.35
C ILE A 29 14.13 15.94 -9.87
N LYS A 30 14.55 14.76 -10.35
CA LYS A 30 14.50 14.43 -11.77
C LYS A 30 13.09 14.61 -12.36
N ARG A 31 12.09 13.99 -11.72
CA ARG A 31 10.68 14.07 -12.16
C ARG A 31 10.14 15.51 -12.13
N ASP A 32 10.39 16.25 -11.05
CA ASP A 32 9.84 17.59 -10.89
C ASP A 32 10.48 18.61 -11.85
N ILE A 33 11.73 18.39 -12.28
CA ILE A 33 12.36 19.16 -13.36
C ILE A 33 11.78 18.73 -14.72
N GLU A 34 11.85 17.44 -15.05
CA GLU A 34 11.53 16.93 -16.40
C GLU A 34 10.03 16.99 -16.73
N GLU A 35 9.15 16.67 -15.78
CA GLU A 35 7.71 16.53 -16.03
C GLU A 35 6.89 17.72 -15.55
N ARG A 36 7.43 18.53 -14.63
CA ARG A 36 6.70 19.62 -13.96
C ARG A 36 7.32 21.00 -14.13
N GLY A 37 8.50 21.10 -14.75
CA GLY A 37 9.18 22.37 -15.03
C GLY A 37 9.58 23.17 -13.79
N ARG A 38 9.84 22.52 -12.65
CA ARG A 38 10.27 23.19 -11.42
C ARG A 38 11.77 23.46 -11.41
N SER A 39 12.19 24.56 -10.80
CA SER A 39 13.60 24.84 -10.51
C SER A 39 14.08 24.05 -9.29
N ILE A 40 15.41 23.89 -9.16
CA ILE A 40 15.99 23.16 -8.03
C ILE A 40 15.72 23.87 -6.70
N GLU A 41 15.74 25.20 -6.68
CA GLU A 41 15.49 26.04 -5.50
C GLU A 41 14.05 25.87 -5.01
N SER A 42 13.09 25.82 -5.93
CA SER A 42 11.68 25.57 -5.59
C SER A 42 11.47 24.18 -4.98
N ILE A 43 12.16 23.17 -5.52
CA ILE A 43 12.11 21.79 -5.03
C ILE A 43 12.72 21.70 -3.64
N GLU A 44 13.89 22.31 -3.42
CA GLU A 44 14.59 22.35 -2.14
C GLU A 44 13.73 23.03 -1.07
N ALA A 45 13.24 24.24 -1.35
CA ALA A 45 12.41 24.99 -0.42
C ALA A 45 11.18 24.18 0.01
N GLN A 46 10.49 23.54 -0.94
CA GLN A 46 9.35 22.68 -0.63
C GLN A 46 9.75 21.43 0.17
N TYR A 47 10.88 20.80 -0.19
CA TYR A 47 11.33 19.57 0.43
C TYR A 47 11.64 19.78 1.91
N LEU A 48 12.40 20.83 2.23
CA LEU A 48 12.77 21.18 3.60
C LEU A 48 11.58 21.68 4.41
N ALA A 49 10.73 22.54 3.82
CA ALA A 49 9.61 23.13 4.54
C ALA A 49 8.49 22.13 4.86
N THR A 50 8.22 21.17 3.97
CA THR A 50 7.02 20.32 4.09
C THR A 50 7.31 18.83 3.93
N VAL A 51 8.04 18.41 2.91
CA VAL A 51 8.08 16.99 2.53
C VAL A 51 8.85 16.15 3.56
N LYS A 52 10.05 16.60 3.95
CA LYS A 52 10.90 15.89 4.91
C LYS A 52 10.26 15.84 6.30
N PRO A 53 9.79 16.95 6.90
CA PRO A 53 9.12 16.90 8.20
C PRO A 53 7.90 15.99 8.20
N MET A 54 7.08 16.04 7.14
CA MET A 54 5.88 15.21 7.03
C MET A 54 6.21 13.72 6.85
N TYR A 55 7.27 13.41 6.11
CA TYR A 55 7.74 12.04 5.96
C TYR A 55 8.24 11.48 7.29
N GLU A 56 9.11 12.21 7.98
CA GLU A 56 9.71 11.79 9.24
C GLU A 56 8.65 11.64 10.33
N GLU A 57 7.72 12.59 10.43
CA GLU A 57 6.71 12.60 11.49
C GLU A 57 5.57 11.61 11.26
N TYR A 58 5.17 11.35 10.01
CA TYR A 58 3.98 10.54 9.73
C TYR A 58 4.25 9.33 8.86
N VAL A 59 4.86 9.50 7.68
CA VAL A 59 4.96 8.43 6.67
C VAL A 59 5.90 7.31 7.11
N SER A 60 7.06 7.65 7.67
CA SER A 60 8.07 6.68 8.15
C SER A 60 7.50 5.69 9.17
N LYS A 61 6.52 6.14 9.96
CA LYS A 61 5.88 5.38 11.04
C LYS A 61 4.93 4.29 10.52
N TYR A 62 4.52 4.32 9.25
CA TYR A 62 3.58 3.34 8.68
C TYR A 62 4.17 1.96 8.41
N ILE A 63 5.49 1.83 8.38
CA ILE A 63 6.12 0.51 8.29
C ILE A 63 5.69 -0.43 9.44
N ARG A 64 5.39 0.12 10.63
CA ARG A 64 4.95 -0.66 11.80
C ARG A 64 3.56 -1.28 11.66
N GLN A 65 2.77 -0.83 10.69
CA GLN A 65 1.40 -1.29 10.46
C GLN A 65 1.26 -1.98 9.09
N ALA A 66 2.36 -2.16 8.38
CA ALA A 66 2.37 -2.80 7.08
C ALA A 66 2.42 -4.32 7.24
N ASP A 67 1.63 -5.02 6.43
CA ASP A 67 1.69 -6.47 6.31
C ASP A 67 2.91 -6.88 5.46
N PHE A 68 3.27 -6.06 4.46
CA PHE A 68 4.44 -6.25 3.62
C PHE A 68 5.29 -4.98 3.53
N ALA A 69 6.60 -5.13 3.62
CA ALA A 69 7.56 -4.08 3.31
C ALA A 69 8.36 -4.46 2.05
N VAL A 70 8.20 -3.70 0.96
CA VAL A 70 8.89 -3.95 -0.30
C VAL A 70 10.18 -3.14 -0.35
N MET A 71 11.30 -3.85 -0.27
CA MET A 71 12.64 -3.27 -0.36
C MET A 71 12.96 -2.82 -1.79
N ARG A 72 13.80 -1.78 -1.93
CA ARG A 72 14.38 -1.31 -3.20
C ARG A 72 13.37 -0.71 -4.20
N GLY A 73 12.11 -0.54 -3.79
CA GLY A 73 11.08 0.14 -4.56
C GLY A 73 10.36 -0.74 -5.57
N GLY A 74 9.65 -0.12 -6.52
CA GLY A 74 8.69 -0.80 -7.41
C GLY A 74 9.28 -1.69 -8.51
N ARG A 75 10.59 -1.97 -8.53
CA ARG A 75 11.23 -2.84 -9.53
C ARG A 75 11.51 -4.26 -8.99
N ASN A 76 11.08 -4.55 -7.77
CA ASN A 76 11.26 -5.86 -7.16
C ASN A 76 10.20 -6.84 -7.71
N ARG A 77 10.55 -7.56 -8.79
CA ARG A 77 9.66 -8.53 -9.44
C ARG A 77 9.15 -9.59 -8.47
N LEU A 78 10.04 -10.13 -7.63
CA LEU A 78 9.67 -11.13 -6.62
C LEU A 78 8.60 -10.60 -5.66
N ALA A 79 8.70 -9.34 -5.23
CA ALA A 79 7.69 -8.74 -4.37
C ALA A 79 6.35 -8.55 -5.11
N ILE A 80 6.38 -8.16 -6.38
CA ILE A 80 5.18 -8.02 -7.21
C ILE A 80 4.50 -9.38 -7.38
N ASP A 81 5.27 -10.42 -7.70
CA ASP A 81 4.77 -11.78 -7.92
C ASP A 81 4.16 -12.33 -6.62
N ALA A 82 4.84 -12.15 -5.48
CA ALA A 82 4.35 -12.60 -4.18
C ALA A 82 3.03 -11.90 -3.78
N ILE A 83 2.96 -10.57 -3.95
CA ILE A 83 1.74 -9.80 -3.68
C ILE A 83 0.61 -10.23 -4.62
N SER A 84 0.91 -10.44 -5.90
CA SER A 84 -0.09 -10.86 -6.90
C SER A 84 -0.63 -12.25 -6.60
N ALA A 85 0.24 -13.19 -6.20
CA ALA A 85 -0.15 -14.53 -5.78
C ALA A 85 -1.04 -14.49 -4.53
N TYR A 86 -0.65 -13.70 -3.52
CA TYR A 86 -1.45 -13.52 -2.29
C TYR A 86 -2.85 -12.99 -2.61
N LEU A 87 -2.95 -11.94 -3.44
CA LEU A 87 -4.24 -11.36 -3.82
C LEU A 87 -5.10 -12.36 -4.61
N SER A 88 -4.49 -13.11 -5.53
CA SER A 88 -5.19 -14.12 -6.34
C SER A 88 -5.75 -15.25 -5.47
N ALA A 89 -4.95 -15.75 -4.52
CA ALA A 89 -5.38 -16.78 -3.58
C ALA A 89 -6.53 -16.28 -2.68
N ARG A 90 -6.43 -15.04 -2.19
CA ARG A 90 -7.47 -14.45 -1.35
C ARG A 90 -8.78 -14.23 -2.08
N LEU A 91 -8.74 -13.72 -3.31
CA LEU A 91 -9.93 -13.55 -4.15
C LEU A 91 -10.61 -14.89 -4.46
N LEU A 92 -9.82 -15.95 -4.64
CA LEU A 92 -10.35 -17.28 -4.86
C LEU A 92 -11.06 -17.81 -3.61
N ALA A 93 -10.46 -17.66 -2.42
CA ALA A 93 -11.09 -18.03 -1.15
C ALA A 93 -12.41 -17.27 -0.92
N GLU A 94 -12.44 -15.97 -1.18
CA GLU A 94 -13.66 -15.17 -1.05
C GLU A 94 -14.78 -15.59 -2.01
N LYS A 95 -14.44 -16.14 -3.18
CA LYS A 95 -15.44 -16.69 -4.11
C LYS A 95 -16.05 -17.97 -3.58
N PHE A 96 -15.24 -18.88 -3.04
CA PHE A 96 -15.74 -20.11 -2.43
C PHE A 96 -16.65 -19.83 -1.23
N ASP A 97 -16.28 -18.91 -0.35
CA ASP A 97 -17.12 -18.52 0.80
C ASP A 97 -18.48 -17.93 0.37
N ARG A 98 -18.51 -17.18 -0.75
CA ARG A 98 -19.77 -16.64 -1.31
C ARG A 98 -20.64 -17.72 -1.94
N GLU A 99 -20.05 -18.69 -2.63
CA GLU A 99 -20.80 -19.79 -3.24
C GLU A 99 -21.39 -20.72 -2.16
N GLU A 100 -20.66 -21.00 -1.08
CA GLU A 100 -21.13 -21.81 0.05
C GLU A 100 -22.25 -21.12 0.85
N SER A 101 -22.17 -19.79 1.03
CA SER A 101 -23.24 -19.01 1.67
C SER A 101 -24.47 -18.76 0.80
N ALA A 102 -24.36 -18.95 -0.53
CA ALA A 102 -25.48 -18.85 -1.48
C ALA A 102 -26.25 -20.18 -1.67
N LEU A 103 -25.70 -21.31 -1.21
CA LEU A 103 -26.40 -22.59 -1.18
C LEU A 103 -27.48 -22.57 -0.07
N PRO A 104 -28.75 -22.85 -0.38
CA PRO A 104 -29.79 -22.88 0.64
C PRO A 104 -29.46 -23.98 1.64
N ARG A 105 -29.39 -23.62 2.94
CA ARG A 105 -29.39 -24.61 4.01
C ARG A 105 -30.63 -25.47 3.82
N MET A 106 -30.47 -26.72 3.38
CA MET A 106 -31.57 -27.67 3.46
C MET A 106 -31.97 -27.75 4.92
N GLU A 107 -33.12 -27.17 5.25
CA GLU A 107 -33.75 -27.36 6.54
C GLU A 107 -33.85 -28.87 6.72
N LYS A 108 -33.27 -29.39 7.81
CA LYS A 108 -33.51 -30.75 8.23
C LYS A 108 -35.01 -30.86 8.46
N GLU A 109 -35.72 -31.42 7.49
CA GLU A 109 -37.12 -31.77 7.62
C GLU A 109 -37.28 -32.60 8.89
N LYS A 110 -38.20 -32.12 9.72
CA LYS A 110 -38.76 -32.87 10.84
C LYS A 110 -39.31 -34.19 10.31
N GLY A 111 -38.86 -35.30 10.87
CA GLY A 111 -39.49 -36.60 10.76
C GLY A 111 -38.57 -37.63 11.42
N ALA A 112 -38.99 -38.47 12.35
CA ALA A 112 -40.25 -38.64 13.06
C ALA A 112 -39.90 -39.31 14.40
#